data_AF-A0A960ASW6-F1
#
_entry.id   AF-A0A960ASW6-F1
#
_cell.length_a   1.000
_cell.length_b   1.000
_cell.length_c   1.000
_cell.angle_alpha   90.00
_cell.angle_beta   90.00
_cell.angle_gamma   90.00
#
_symmetry.space_group_name_H-M   'P 1'
#
loop_
_entity.id
_entity.type
_entity.pdbx_description
1 polymer ?
#
loop_
_entity_poly.entity_id
_entity_poly.type
_entity_poly.pdbx_seq_one_letter_code
_entity_poly.pdbx_strand_id
1 'polypeptide(L)'
;MCRPGADPNACRGSLKTTVKTFGEPKKVVTPKLPRKPKIDCFYVYPTVSEQTTPIANLDIEPAQTSIANYQAARFSQVCNVYAPMYRQVTLRAILSGGSATVTPEEREAGYTDVLNAWNEFRAENPRRGFVLIGHSQGSGVLKRLIREQIDPDPQVREKMVSALLIGSSVAVPTGKRKGGDFSNTPICTGKNQVGCVISYASFGEKPPTDSLFGRVRVAPQPDVQYEAACTNPAALKGGWAKIDTLVRGKPIPGLLGAAAGILYGGTPPKAKTAWLTPKDRYRAKCMTKNGANVLMVKPVGKKSKKLIGSPNPGWGLHLMDINLPLGDLIDLVRSQKKAYAKR
;
A
#
# COMPACT_ATOMS: atom_id res chain seq x y z
N MET A 1 -4.54 8.87 14.41
CA MET A 1 -3.42 7.91 14.48
C MET A 1 -2.07 8.53 14.10
N CYS A 2 -1.96 9.26 12.98
CA CYS A 2 -0.75 10.00 12.62
C CYS A 2 -1.11 11.43 12.23
N ARG A 3 -0.44 12.42 12.83
CA ARG A 3 -0.54 13.83 12.48
C ARG A 3 0.75 14.55 12.88
N PRO A 4 1.36 15.38 12.02
CA PRO A 4 2.54 16.16 12.40
C PRO A 4 2.27 16.97 13.68
N GLY A 5 3.19 16.91 14.64
CA GLY A 5 3.05 17.58 15.95
C GLY A 5 2.29 16.78 17.01
N ALA A 6 1.58 15.70 16.65
CA ALA A 6 0.94 14.83 17.64
C ALA A 6 1.96 13.94 18.39
N ASP A 7 1.67 13.65 19.66
CA ASP A 7 2.36 12.68 20.50
C ASP A 7 1.32 11.84 21.28
N PRO A 8 1.24 10.52 21.10
CA PRO A 8 2.05 9.68 20.21
C PRO A 8 1.73 9.87 18.71
N ASN A 9 2.72 9.60 17.85
CA ASN A 9 2.55 9.54 16.40
C ASN A 9 3.12 8.24 15.81
N ALA A 10 2.24 7.32 15.42
CA ALA A 10 2.61 6.00 14.92
C ALA A 10 3.43 6.03 13.61
N CYS A 11 3.36 7.12 12.84
CA CYS A 11 4.08 7.29 11.58
C CYS A 11 5.41 8.02 11.76
N ARG A 12 5.74 8.44 12.99
CA ARG A 12 6.98 9.16 13.33
C ARG A 12 7.75 8.38 14.38
N GLY A 13 8.80 7.67 13.95
CA GLY A 13 9.67 6.91 14.85
C GLY A 13 11.05 6.70 14.26
N SER A 14 11.89 5.93 14.98
CA SER A 14 13.25 5.63 14.52
C SER A 14 13.23 4.97 13.14
N LEU A 15 14.05 5.50 12.22
CA LEU A 15 14.29 4.91 10.91
C LEU A 15 15.57 4.08 10.87
N LYS A 16 16.22 3.84 12.02
CA LYS A 16 17.42 3.02 12.13
C LYS A 16 17.15 1.63 11.54
N THR A 17 18.02 1.20 10.64
CA THR A 17 17.82 0.04 9.76
C THR A 17 19.02 -0.87 9.83
N THR A 18 18.79 -2.14 10.13
CA THR A 18 19.81 -3.17 9.91
C THR A 18 19.71 -3.61 8.46
N VAL A 19 20.82 -3.59 7.72
CA VAL A 19 20.94 -4.13 6.38
C VAL A 19 21.67 -5.46 6.49
N LYS A 20 21.01 -6.53 6.05
CA LYS A 20 21.61 -7.87 5.96
C LYS A 20 21.82 -8.22 4.49
N THR A 21 22.99 -8.77 4.18
CA THR A 21 23.33 -9.30 2.85
C THR A 21 23.99 -10.67 3.05
N PHE A 22 23.77 -11.61 2.14
CA PHE A 22 24.41 -12.93 2.24
C PHE A 22 25.93 -12.83 2.13
N GLY A 23 26.66 -13.39 3.09
CA GLY A 23 28.12 -13.42 3.08
C GLY A 23 28.79 -12.10 3.46
N GLU A 24 28.03 -11.06 3.82
CA GLU A 24 28.57 -9.77 4.25
C GLU A 24 28.23 -9.48 5.73
N PRO A 25 29.09 -8.73 6.44
CA PRO A 25 28.75 -8.20 7.74
C PRO A 25 27.47 -7.35 7.69
N LYS A 26 26.64 -7.46 8.74
CA LYS A 26 25.47 -6.60 8.90
C LYS A 26 25.91 -5.14 8.99
N LYS A 27 25.18 -4.25 8.32
CA LYS A 27 25.39 -2.79 8.38
C LYS A 27 24.20 -2.13 9.05
N VAL A 28 24.42 -0.98 9.68
CA VAL A 28 23.34 -0.18 10.26
C VAL A 28 23.32 1.18 9.61
N VAL A 29 22.18 1.56 9.06
CA VAL A 29 21.97 2.87 8.43
C VAL A 29 20.78 3.56 9.06
N THR A 30 20.82 4.89 9.11
CA THR A 30 19.71 5.71 9.60
C THR A 30 19.37 6.75 8.53
N PRO A 31 18.31 6.55 7.75
CA PRO A 31 17.88 7.53 6.77
C PRO A 31 17.53 8.85 7.45
N LYS A 32 17.93 9.95 6.82
CA LYS A 32 17.67 11.30 7.33
C LYS A 32 16.22 11.69 7.04
N LEU A 33 15.61 12.35 8.03
CA LEU A 33 14.28 12.94 7.89
C LEU A 33 14.42 14.39 7.42
N PRO A 34 13.67 14.83 6.41
CA PRO A 34 13.62 16.24 6.03
C PRO A 34 13.08 17.08 7.18
N ARG A 35 13.70 18.24 7.44
CA ARG A 35 13.22 19.21 8.46
C ARG A 35 11.87 19.82 8.08
N LYS A 36 11.66 20.08 6.78
CA LYS A 36 10.43 20.65 6.21
C LYS A 36 10.08 19.90 4.92
N PRO A 37 9.27 18.83 4.98
CA PRO A 37 8.76 18.17 3.77
C PRO A 37 7.97 19.17 2.89
N LYS A 38 8.07 19.03 1.57
CA LYS A 38 7.37 19.89 0.59
C LYS A 38 5.99 19.40 0.19
N ILE A 39 5.67 18.15 0.54
CA ILE A 39 4.41 17.48 0.24
C ILE A 39 3.96 16.71 1.48
N ASP A 40 2.70 16.31 1.50
CA ASP A 40 2.12 15.51 2.58
C ASP A 40 1.63 14.16 2.05
N CYS A 41 1.54 13.16 2.94
CA CYS A 41 0.98 11.86 2.64
C CYS A 41 -0.28 11.67 3.47
N PHE A 42 -1.36 11.25 2.83
CA PHE A 42 -2.60 10.84 3.47
C PHE A 42 -2.73 9.32 3.34
N TYR A 43 -2.52 8.62 4.45
CA TYR A 43 -2.46 7.16 4.51
C TYR A 43 -3.75 6.60 5.13
N VAL A 44 -4.42 5.71 4.39
CA VAL A 44 -5.56 4.94 4.86
C VAL A 44 -5.14 3.48 5.00
N TYR A 45 -5.12 3.00 6.24
CA TYR A 45 -4.56 1.71 6.61
C TYR A 45 -5.50 0.55 6.27
N PRO A 46 -4.99 -0.69 6.13
CA PRO A 46 -5.81 -1.86 5.79
C PRO A 46 -6.60 -2.36 7.00
N THR A 47 -7.44 -3.37 6.82
CA THR A 47 -8.02 -4.13 7.93
C THR A 47 -6.93 -4.73 8.83
N VAL A 48 -6.95 -4.35 10.10
CA VAL A 48 -6.07 -4.87 11.17
C VAL A 48 -6.79 -5.11 12.49
N SER A 49 -8.02 -4.63 12.64
CA SER A 49 -8.78 -4.80 13.88
C SER A 49 -9.16 -6.28 14.09
N GLU A 50 -8.89 -6.76 15.29
CA GLU A 50 -9.28 -8.10 15.77
C GLU A 50 -10.54 -8.04 16.66
N GLN A 51 -11.25 -6.90 16.67
CA GLN A 51 -12.50 -6.76 17.40
C GLN A 51 -13.57 -7.76 16.91
N THR A 52 -14.49 -8.10 17.80
CA THR A 52 -15.51 -9.15 17.57
C THR A 52 -16.69 -8.67 16.74
N THR A 53 -16.93 -7.37 16.68
CA THR A 53 -17.97 -6.76 15.84
C THR A 53 -17.55 -6.76 14.36
N PRO A 54 -18.50 -6.69 13.40
CA PRO A 54 -18.14 -6.63 11.98
C PRO A 54 -17.36 -5.37 11.58
N ILE A 55 -17.67 -4.26 12.26
CA ILE A 55 -17.01 -2.96 12.11
C ILE A 55 -16.25 -2.62 13.39
N ALA A 56 -15.01 -2.18 13.24
CA ALA A 56 -14.19 -1.73 14.36
C ALA A 56 -14.67 -0.37 14.87
N ASN A 57 -14.50 -0.12 16.16
CA ASN A 57 -14.60 1.22 16.71
C ASN A 57 -13.41 2.12 16.28
N LEU A 58 -13.34 3.34 16.83
CA LEU A 58 -12.31 4.33 16.48
C LEU A 58 -11.10 4.33 17.45
N ASP A 59 -11.00 3.34 18.33
CA ASP A 59 -9.90 3.25 19.29
C ASP A 59 -8.58 2.92 18.59
N ILE A 60 -7.50 3.55 19.06
CA ILE A 60 -6.15 3.27 18.57
C ILE A 60 -5.58 2.11 19.37
N GLU A 61 -5.66 0.91 18.83
CA GLU A 61 -5.10 -0.30 19.46
C GLU A 61 -3.67 -0.59 18.93
N PRO A 62 -2.93 -1.54 19.53
CA PRO A 62 -1.59 -1.90 19.08
C PRO A 62 -1.50 -2.33 17.61
N ALA A 63 -2.56 -2.93 17.05
CA ALA A 63 -2.59 -3.39 15.66
C ALA A 63 -2.56 -2.21 14.66
N GLN A 64 -3.35 -1.17 14.91
CA GLN A 64 -3.44 0.07 14.11
C GLN A 64 -2.12 0.84 14.20
N THR A 65 -1.59 0.98 15.41
CA THR A 65 -0.26 1.59 15.61
C THR A 65 0.84 0.81 14.90
N SER A 66 0.81 -0.53 14.97
CA SER A 66 1.79 -1.40 14.33
C SER A 66 1.74 -1.30 12.80
N ILE A 67 0.56 -1.33 12.20
CA ILE A 67 0.45 -1.31 10.73
C ILE A 67 0.81 0.06 10.14
N ALA A 68 0.47 1.16 10.81
CA ALA A 68 0.90 2.50 10.41
C ALA A 68 2.43 2.62 10.45
N ASN A 69 3.04 2.06 11.50
CA ASN A 69 4.49 1.92 11.59
C ASN A 69 5.07 1.06 10.45
N TYR A 70 4.38 -0.02 10.07
CA TYR A 70 4.84 -1.02 9.11
C TYR A 70 4.78 -0.53 7.66
N GLN A 71 3.72 0.18 7.29
CA GLN A 71 3.44 0.57 5.91
C GLN A 71 3.71 2.05 5.62
N ALA A 72 3.49 2.95 6.58
CA ALA A 72 3.49 4.40 6.32
C ALA A 72 4.72 5.14 6.88
N ALA A 73 5.29 4.70 8.01
CA ALA A 73 6.33 5.47 8.70
C ALA A 73 7.59 5.75 7.85
N ARG A 74 7.93 4.91 6.86
CA ARG A 74 9.06 5.19 5.95
C ARG A 74 8.82 6.37 5.01
N PHE A 75 7.57 6.69 4.70
CA PHE A 75 7.25 7.84 3.86
C PHE A 75 7.53 9.17 4.56
N SER A 76 7.75 9.18 5.88
CA SER A 76 8.23 10.37 6.60
C SER A 76 9.57 10.92 6.10
N GLN A 77 10.32 10.16 5.30
CA GLN A 77 11.51 10.60 4.57
C GLN A 77 11.20 11.57 3.41
N VAL A 78 9.97 11.55 2.90
CA VAL A 78 9.58 12.28 1.68
C VAL A 78 8.41 13.23 1.88
N CYS A 79 7.54 12.99 2.86
CA CYS A 79 6.33 13.76 3.17
C CYS A 79 6.08 13.86 4.69
N ASN A 80 5.18 14.77 5.09
CA ASN A 80 4.53 14.67 6.40
C ASN A 80 3.42 13.61 6.32
N VAL A 81 3.33 12.69 7.28
CA VAL A 81 2.36 11.58 7.20
C VAL A 81 1.16 11.85 8.11
N TYR A 82 -0.02 11.85 7.49
CA TYR A 82 -1.32 11.90 8.12
C TYR A 82 -2.01 10.54 7.97
N ALA A 83 -2.65 10.06 9.03
CA ALA A 83 -3.41 8.83 9.01
C ALA A 83 -4.58 8.94 9.99
N PRO A 84 -5.84 9.01 9.48
CA PRO A 84 -7.00 9.03 10.32
C PRO A 84 -7.27 7.67 10.95
N MET A 85 -8.09 7.65 12.00
CA MET A 85 -8.83 6.45 12.37
C MET A 85 -10.11 6.39 11.54
N TYR A 86 -10.54 5.20 11.18
CA TYR A 86 -11.83 4.99 10.53
C TYR A 86 -12.42 3.66 10.94
N ARG A 87 -13.75 3.56 10.86
CA ARG A 87 -14.51 2.33 11.04
C ARG A 87 -14.22 1.35 9.91
N GLN A 88 -13.17 0.56 10.10
CA GLN A 88 -12.76 -0.51 9.19
C GLN A 88 -13.60 -1.77 9.40
N VAL A 89 -13.71 -2.60 8.37
CA VAL A 89 -14.21 -3.98 8.55
C VAL A 89 -13.15 -4.78 9.31
N THR A 90 -13.56 -5.57 10.30
CA THR A 90 -12.64 -6.35 11.15
C THR A 90 -12.13 -7.62 10.46
N LEU A 91 -11.02 -8.16 10.96
CA LEU A 91 -10.48 -9.44 10.48
C LEU A 91 -11.48 -10.58 10.68
N ARG A 92 -12.24 -10.56 11.77
CA ARG A 92 -13.28 -11.56 12.04
C ARG A 92 -14.34 -11.58 10.93
N ALA A 93 -14.89 -10.42 10.57
CA ALA A 93 -15.87 -10.32 9.48
C ALA A 93 -15.32 -10.78 8.13
N ILE A 94 -14.06 -10.43 7.83
CA ILE A 94 -13.41 -10.90 6.59
C ILE A 94 -13.29 -12.43 6.57
N LEU A 95 -12.90 -13.04 7.68
CA LEU A 95 -12.66 -14.48 7.77
C LEU A 95 -13.94 -15.32 7.91
N SER A 96 -15.04 -14.75 8.42
CA SER A 96 -16.29 -15.48 8.71
C SER A 96 -17.37 -15.41 7.62
N GLY A 97 -17.01 -15.06 6.38
CA GLY A 97 -17.97 -14.91 5.28
C GLY A 97 -17.74 -13.66 4.40
N GLY A 98 -16.67 -12.91 4.65
CA GLY A 98 -16.32 -11.72 3.87
C GLY A 98 -17.28 -10.56 4.10
N SER A 99 -17.27 -9.60 3.16
CA SER A 99 -18.10 -8.39 3.22
C SER A 99 -19.61 -8.62 3.24
N ALA A 100 -20.08 -9.87 3.06
CA ALA A 100 -21.48 -10.24 3.20
C ALA A 100 -22.00 -10.08 4.65
N THR A 101 -21.10 -10.09 5.63
CA THR A 101 -21.41 -9.82 7.05
C THR A 101 -21.51 -8.33 7.37
N VAL A 102 -21.26 -7.45 6.39
CA VAL A 102 -21.20 -6.00 6.57
C VAL A 102 -22.27 -5.34 5.70
N THR A 103 -23.07 -4.45 6.27
CA THR A 103 -24.13 -3.75 5.54
C THR A 103 -23.56 -2.62 4.65
N PRO A 104 -24.31 -2.11 3.66
CA PRO A 104 -23.94 -0.91 2.92
C PRO A 104 -23.71 0.31 3.84
N GLU A 105 -24.55 0.50 4.85
CA GLU A 105 -24.49 1.63 5.79
C GLU A 105 -23.21 1.57 6.63
N GLU A 106 -22.82 0.37 7.07
CA GLU A 106 -21.57 0.12 7.78
C GLU A 106 -20.33 0.43 6.91
N ARG A 107 -20.37 0.08 5.63
CA ARG A 107 -19.32 0.47 4.68
C ARG A 107 -19.30 1.98 4.45
N GLU A 108 -20.46 2.62 4.39
CA GLU A 108 -20.59 4.06 4.21
C GLU A 108 -20.03 4.84 5.39
N ALA A 109 -20.27 4.34 6.60
CA ALA A 109 -19.71 4.86 7.83
C ALA A 109 -18.17 4.97 7.78
N GLY A 110 -17.49 3.90 7.38
CA GLY A 110 -16.03 3.91 7.24
C GLY A 110 -15.52 4.86 6.15
N TYR A 111 -16.25 4.98 5.04
CA TYR A 111 -15.91 5.96 4.00
C TYR A 111 -16.11 7.41 4.48
N THR A 112 -17.22 7.69 5.16
CA THR A 112 -17.54 9.00 5.73
C THR A 112 -16.46 9.46 6.71
N ASP A 113 -15.97 8.58 7.58
CA ASP A 113 -14.87 8.89 8.51
C ASP A 113 -13.61 9.36 7.74
N VAL A 114 -13.26 8.67 6.65
CA VAL A 114 -12.11 9.02 5.81
C VAL A 114 -12.35 10.30 5.00
N LEU A 115 -13.56 10.53 4.50
CA LEU A 115 -13.93 11.74 3.78
C LEU A 115 -13.84 12.98 4.70
N ASN A 116 -14.34 12.88 5.93
CA ASN A 116 -14.23 13.95 6.91
C ASN A 116 -12.77 14.27 7.23
N ALA A 117 -11.95 13.24 7.48
CA ALA A 117 -10.52 13.43 7.71
C ALA A 117 -9.77 13.97 6.47
N TRP A 118 -10.20 13.60 5.27
CA TRP A 118 -9.66 14.15 4.02
C TRP A 118 -9.95 15.65 3.92
N ASN A 119 -11.18 16.06 4.23
CA ASN A 119 -11.59 17.47 4.19
C ASN A 119 -10.79 18.30 5.18
N GLU A 120 -10.62 17.83 6.43
CA GLU A 120 -9.73 18.47 7.42
C GLU A 120 -8.28 18.54 6.90
N PHE A 121 -7.74 17.44 6.39
CA PHE A 121 -6.40 17.39 5.82
C PHE A 121 -6.21 18.42 4.70
N ARG A 122 -7.19 18.60 3.81
CA ARG A 122 -7.13 19.58 2.72
C ARG A 122 -7.29 21.02 3.21
N ALA A 123 -8.12 21.26 4.23
CA ALA A 123 -8.26 22.56 4.85
C ALA A 123 -6.97 23.00 5.57
N GLU A 124 -6.26 22.07 6.23
CA GLU A 124 -4.97 22.33 6.88
C GLU A 124 -3.82 22.52 5.89
N ASN A 125 -3.92 21.90 4.71
CA ASN A 125 -2.83 21.84 3.73
C ASN A 125 -3.25 22.34 2.32
N PRO A 126 -3.89 23.52 2.19
CA PRO A 126 -4.65 23.90 0.99
C PRO A 126 -3.77 24.08 -0.26
N ARG A 127 -2.51 24.47 -0.05
CA ARG A 127 -1.51 24.73 -1.10
C ARG A 127 -0.50 23.60 -1.30
N ARG A 128 -0.56 22.54 -0.49
CA ARG A 128 0.47 21.49 -0.51
C ARG A 128 0.04 20.34 -1.41
N GLY A 129 1.00 19.84 -2.19
CA GLY A 129 0.83 18.62 -2.96
C GLY A 129 0.74 17.41 -2.04
N PHE A 130 -0.05 16.41 -2.42
CA PHE A 130 -0.33 15.24 -1.59
C PHE A 130 -0.02 13.93 -2.28
N VAL A 131 0.30 12.91 -1.48
CA VAL A 131 0.40 11.51 -1.89
C VAL A 131 -0.67 10.72 -1.15
N LEU A 132 -1.46 9.95 -1.87
CA LEU A 132 -2.39 9.00 -1.26
C LEU A 132 -1.71 7.66 -1.09
N ILE A 133 -1.89 7.02 0.06
CA ILE A 133 -1.32 5.69 0.33
C ILE A 133 -2.43 4.82 0.92
N GLY A 134 -2.80 3.78 0.20
CA GLY A 134 -3.77 2.78 0.63
C GLY A 134 -3.18 1.38 0.58
N HIS A 135 -3.67 0.52 1.48
CA HIS A 135 -3.49 -0.91 1.36
C HIS A 135 -4.81 -1.65 1.54
N SER A 136 -5.04 -2.71 0.78
CA SER A 136 -6.21 -3.60 0.96
C SER A 136 -7.52 -2.79 0.98
N GLN A 137 -8.28 -2.85 2.09
CA GLN A 137 -9.46 -2.02 2.32
C GLN A 137 -9.20 -0.51 2.17
N GLY A 138 -8.10 0.00 2.72
CA GLY A 138 -7.75 1.43 2.61
C GLY A 138 -7.52 1.87 1.16
N SER A 139 -7.01 0.99 0.30
CA SER A 139 -6.95 1.25 -1.15
C SER A 139 -8.32 1.33 -1.79
N GLY A 140 -9.26 0.48 -1.37
CA GLY A 140 -10.65 0.54 -1.84
C GLY A 140 -11.35 1.84 -1.43
N VAL A 141 -11.15 2.28 -0.17
CA VAL A 141 -11.66 3.56 0.34
C VAL A 141 -11.06 4.73 -0.43
N LEU A 142 -9.73 4.75 -0.61
CA LEU A 142 -9.06 5.81 -1.38
C LEU A 142 -9.41 5.79 -2.87
N LYS A 143 -9.71 4.63 -3.44
CA LYS A 143 -10.23 4.52 -4.81
C LYS A 143 -11.55 5.27 -4.95
N ARG A 144 -12.48 5.08 -4.01
CA ARG A 144 -13.74 5.86 -3.98
C ARG A 144 -13.46 7.35 -3.78
N LEU A 145 -12.59 7.71 -2.84
CA LEU A 145 -12.22 9.10 -2.58
C LEU A 145 -11.67 9.78 -3.83
N ILE A 146 -10.77 9.11 -4.58
CA ILE A 146 -10.24 9.65 -5.82
C ILE A 146 -11.36 9.83 -6.83
N ARG A 147 -12.16 8.80 -7.07
CA ARG A 147 -13.24 8.83 -8.07
C ARG A 147 -14.25 9.96 -7.82
N GLU A 148 -14.59 10.22 -6.56
CA GLU A 148 -15.66 11.15 -6.19
C GLU A 148 -15.16 12.58 -5.90
N GLN A 149 -13.96 12.73 -5.33
CA GLN A 149 -13.49 14.01 -4.78
C GLN A 149 -12.26 14.58 -5.52
N ILE A 150 -11.51 13.77 -6.27
CA ILE A 150 -10.21 14.21 -6.86
C ILE A 150 -10.25 14.13 -8.38
N ASP A 151 -10.68 13.01 -8.94
CA ASP A 151 -10.71 12.75 -10.37
C ASP A 151 -11.60 13.73 -11.16
N PRO A 152 -12.79 14.15 -10.68
CA PRO A 152 -13.59 15.14 -11.39
C PRO A 152 -13.08 16.58 -11.23
N ASP A 153 -12.37 16.90 -10.15
CA ASP A 153 -11.91 18.26 -9.85
C ASP A 153 -10.47 18.52 -10.35
N PRO A 154 -10.26 19.33 -11.40
CA PRO A 154 -8.92 19.63 -11.90
C PRO A 154 -8.02 20.33 -10.87
N GLN A 155 -8.55 21.18 -9.99
CA GLN A 155 -7.78 21.93 -8.99
C GLN A 155 -7.29 21.05 -7.84
N VAL A 156 -8.04 19.98 -7.53
CA VAL A 156 -7.58 18.98 -6.56
C VAL A 156 -6.63 17.99 -7.23
N ARG A 157 -6.96 17.55 -8.46
CA ARG A 157 -6.14 16.62 -9.24
C ARG A 157 -4.75 17.16 -9.54
N GLU A 158 -4.60 18.47 -9.82
CA GLU A 158 -3.29 19.08 -10.06
C GLU A 158 -2.33 18.92 -8.88
N LYS A 159 -2.88 18.87 -7.65
CA LYS A 159 -2.12 18.79 -6.38
C LYS A 159 -1.76 17.35 -6.02
N MET A 160 -2.32 16.35 -6.70
CA MET A 160 -1.97 14.96 -6.47
C MET A 160 -0.59 14.66 -7.07
N VAL A 161 0.38 14.34 -6.20
CA VAL A 161 1.72 13.93 -6.61
C VAL A 161 1.71 12.47 -7.09
N SER A 162 1.04 11.60 -6.34
CA SER A 162 0.96 10.16 -6.60
C SER A 162 -0.17 9.54 -5.77
N ALA A 163 -0.76 8.46 -6.25
CA ALA A 163 -1.68 7.63 -5.48
C ALA A 163 -1.19 6.18 -5.47
N LEU A 164 -0.78 5.68 -4.31
CA LEU A 164 -0.36 4.30 -4.10
C LEU A 164 -1.56 3.49 -3.62
N LEU A 165 -2.29 2.86 -4.53
CA LEU A 165 -3.47 2.03 -4.25
C LEU A 165 -3.09 0.55 -4.36
N ILE A 166 -2.52 0.01 -3.29
CA ILE A 166 -1.86 -1.30 -3.31
C ILE A 166 -2.74 -2.36 -2.63
N GLY A 167 -2.71 -3.60 -3.10
CA GLY A 167 -3.51 -4.69 -2.51
C GLY A 167 -5.02 -4.57 -2.74
N SER A 168 -5.44 -3.76 -3.70
CA SER A 168 -6.80 -3.73 -4.24
C SER A 168 -6.72 -3.61 -5.76
N SER A 169 -7.86 -3.65 -6.44
CA SER A 169 -7.91 -3.54 -7.91
C SER A 169 -8.41 -2.16 -8.32
N VAL A 170 -7.56 -1.46 -9.07
CA VAL A 170 -7.95 -0.33 -9.92
C VAL A 170 -8.22 -0.86 -11.32
N ALA A 171 -9.48 -0.80 -11.76
CA ALA A 171 -9.91 -1.23 -13.07
C ALA A 171 -9.49 -0.21 -14.14
N VAL A 172 -8.86 -0.70 -15.20
CA VAL A 172 -8.59 0.06 -16.42
C VAL A 172 -9.05 -0.77 -17.62
N PRO A 173 -9.56 -0.15 -18.70
CA PRO A 173 -9.84 -0.91 -19.92
C PRO A 173 -8.58 -1.63 -20.38
N THR A 174 -8.70 -2.86 -20.87
CA THR A 174 -7.55 -3.70 -21.23
C THR A 174 -6.57 -2.96 -22.15
N GLY A 175 -5.29 -2.92 -21.75
CA GLY A 175 -4.24 -2.24 -22.50
C GLY A 175 -4.25 -0.70 -22.42
N LYS A 176 -5.17 -0.10 -21.65
CA LYS A 176 -5.24 1.35 -21.41
C LYS A 176 -4.63 1.72 -20.07
N ARG A 177 -4.48 3.02 -19.84
CA ARG A 177 -3.92 3.60 -18.61
C ARG A 177 -4.91 4.45 -17.81
N LYS A 178 -6.09 4.72 -18.35
CA LYS A 178 -7.20 5.48 -17.72
C LYS A 178 -8.52 5.13 -18.41
N GLY A 179 -9.64 5.59 -17.86
CA GLY A 179 -10.99 5.36 -18.42
C GLY A 179 -11.73 4.18 -17.80
N GLY A 180 -11.41 3.83 -16.55
CA GLY A 180 -12.09 2.78 -15.79
C GLY A 180 -12.56 3.31 -14.44
N ASP A 181 -11.98 2.85 -13.34
CA ASP A 181 -12.28 3.41 -12.01
C ASP A 181 -12.04 4.93 -11.93
N PHE A 182 -11.14 5.45 -12.77
CA PHE A 182 -10.86 6.88 -12.94
C PHE A 182 -10.97 7.28 -14.39
N SER A 183 -11.61 8.43 -14.64
CA SER A 183 -11.76 9.04 -15.97
C SER A 183 -10.50 9.83 -16.35
N ASN A 184 -9.97 10.62 -15.42
CA ASN A 184 -8.91 11.59 -15.71
C ASN A 184 -7.52 11.16 -15.20
N THR A 185 -7.48 10.41 -14.10
CA THR A 185 -6.25 10.00 -13.41
C THR A 185 -5.66 8.73 -14.02
N PRO A 186 -4.46 8.78 -14.64
CA PRO A 186 -3.86 7.61 -15.26
C PRO A 186 -3.04 6.74 -14.30
N ILE A 187 -2.81 5.50 -14.70
CA ILE A 187 -1.76 4.63 -14.14
C ILE A 187 -0.38 5.18 -14.51
N CYS A 188 0.55 5.19 -13.57
CA CYS A 188 1.90 5.69 -13.80
C CYS A 188 2.68 4.85 -14.83
N THR A 189 3.41 5.52 -15.72
CA THR A 189 4.31 4.92 -16.73
C THR A 189 5.75 5.42 -16.62
N GLY A 190 5.99 6.48 -15.83
CA GLY A 190 7.31 7.09 -15.68
C GLY A 190 7.63 7.54 -14.25
N LYS A 191 8.91 7.51 -13.89
CA LYS A 191 9.41 7.82 -12.53
C LYS A 191 9.14 9.26 -12.08
N ASN A 192 9.08 10.19 -13.04
CA ASN A 192 8.85 11.62 -12.79
C ASN A 192 7.42 12.05 -13.14
N GLN A 193 6.55 11.12 -13.54
CA GLN A 193 5.15 11.40 -13.81
C GLN A 193 4.43 11.63 -12.47
N VAL A 194 3.69 12.72 -12.35
CA VAL A 194 2.88 13.03 -11.17
C VAL A 194 1.39 13.01 -11.55
N GLY A 195 0.51 12.99 -10.54
CA GLY A 195 -0.93 12.90 -10.75
C GLY A 195 -1.35 11.54 -11.33
N CYS A 196 -0.63 10.48 -10.97
CA CYS A 196 -0.86 9.13 -11.48
C CYS A 196 -0.93 8.09 -10.35
N VAL A 197 -1.48 6.92 -10.67
CA VAL A 197 -1.73 5.83 -9.74
C VAL A 197 -0.73 4.70 -9.90
N ILE A 198 -0.20 4.23 -8.78
CA ILE A 198 0.55 2.98 -8.62
C ILE A 198 -0.40 1.97 -7.98
N SER A 199 -0.67 0.88 -8.68
CA SER A 199 -1.57 -0.18 -8.23
C SER A 199 -1.00 -1.53 -8.60
N TYR A 200 -1.10 -2.49 -7.69
CA TYR A 200 -0.79 -3.89 -7.92
C TYR A 200 -1.28 -4.73 -6.73
N ALA A 201 -1.44 -6.02 -6.99
CA ALA A 201 -1.45 -7.07 -5.98
C ALA A 201 -0.31 -8.04 -6.28
N SER A 202 0.37 -8.56 -5.25
CA SER A 202 1.58 -9.36 -5.48
C SER A 202 1.41 -10.85 -5.19
N PHE A 203 2.10 -11.67 -5.97
CA PHE A 203 2.04 -13.13 -5.90
C PHE A 203 3.43 -13.76 -6.06
N GLY A 204 3.76 -14.72 -5.20
CA GLY A 204 4.99 -15.52 -5.31
C GLY A 204 4.85 -16.70 -6.27
N GLU A 205 3.61 -17.13 -6.48
CA GLU A 205 3.24 -18.30 -7.28
C GLU A 205 2.09 -17.95 -8.23
N LYS A 206 1.73 -18.87 -9.12
CA LYS A 206 0.66 -18.65 -10.09
C LYS A 206 -0.66 -18.40 -9.34
N PRO A 207 -1.35 -17.26 -9.53
CA PRO A 207 -2.61 -17.00 -8.85
C PRO A 207 -3.66 -18.08 -9.16
N PRO A 208 -4.37 -18.59 -8.15
CA PRO A 208 -5.55 -19.42 -8.34
C PRO A 208 -6.62 -18.71 -9.20
N THR A 209 -7.51 -19.48 -9.82
CA THR A 209 -8.61 -18.94 -10.64
C THR A 209 -9.58 -18.09 -9.82
N ASP A 210 -9.76 -18.43 -8.55
CA ASP A 210 -10.61 -17.77 -7.55
C ASP A 210 -9.89 -16.71 -6.71
N SER A 211 -8.64 -16.37 -7.05
CA SER A 211 -7.90 -15.31 -6.36
C SER A 211 -8.68 -13.99 -6.33
N LEU A 212 -8.81 -13.41 -5.12
CA LEU A 212 -9.52 -12.15 -4.93
C LEU A 212 -8.78 -10.96 -5.54
N PHE A 213 -7.44 -11.02 -5.51
CA PHE A 213 -6.57 -9.91 -5.87
C PHE A 213 -6.02 -10.03 -7.30
N GLY A 214 -5.76 -8.88 -7.94
CA GLY A 214 -5.28 -8.83 -9.33
C GLY A 214 -6.37 -9.05 -10.37
N ARG A 215 -7.66 -8.94 -9.98
CA ARG A 215 -8.81 -9.11 -10.87
C ARG A 215 -9.81 -7.97 -10.70
N VAL A 216 -10.56 -7.65 -11.75
CA VAL A 216 -11.71 -6.74 -11.69
C VAL A 216 -12.95 -7.59 -11.46
N ARG A 217 -13.58 -7.46 -10.28
CA ARG A 217 -14.79 -8.22 -9.94
C ARG A 217 -16.08 -7.49 -10.28
N VAL A 218 -16.04 -6.16 -10.28
CA VAL A 218 -17.15 -5.29 -10.64
C VAL A 218 -16.63 -4.38 -11.73
N ALA A 219 -17.12 -4.58 -12.95
CA ALA A 219 -16.76 -3.74 -14.08
C ALA A 219 -17.38 -2.35 -13.89
N PRO A 220 -16.62 -1.25 -14.08
CA PRO A 220 -17.20 0.09 -14.05
C PRO A 220 -18.29 0.32 -15.11
N GLN A 221 -18.20 -0.37 -16.25
CA GLN A 221 -19.17 -0.31 -17.35
C GLN A 221 -19.37 -1.72 -17.94
N PRO A 222 -20.58 -2.11 -18.35
CA PRO A 222 -20.88 -3.48 -18.77
C PRO A 222 -20.16 -3.90 -20.08
N ASP A 223 -20.04 -2.99 -21.05
CA ASP A 223 -19.56 -3.33 -22.41
C ASP A 223 -18.05 -3.15 -22.62
N VAL A 224 -17.31 -2.85 -21.55
CA VAL A 224 -15.86 -2.62 -21.62
C VAL A 224 -15.14 -3.76 -20.91
N GLN A 225 -14.16 -4.35 -21.60
CA GLN A 225 -13.27 -5.32 -20.99
C GLN A 225 -12.24 -4.60 -20.11
N TYR A 226 -12.22 -4.96 -18.83
CA TYR A 226 -11.33 -4.37 -17.83
C TYR A 226 -10.29 -5.36 -17.35
N GLU A 227 -9.13 -4.84 -16.98
CA GLU A 227 -8.10 -5.54 -16.23
C GLU A 227 -7.73 -4.77 -14.96
N ALA A 228 -7.21 -5.48 -13.96
CA ALA A 228 -6.64 -4.83 -12.79
C ALA A 228 -5.33 -4.14 -13.21
N ALA A 229 -5.15 -2.88 -12.86
CA ALA A 229 -3.91 -2.18 -13.12
C ALA A 229 -2.75 -2.81 -12.32
N CYS A 230 -1.64 -3.08 -13.02
CA CYS A 230 -0.40 -3.51 -12.41
C CYS A 230 0.75 -2.56 -12.79
N THR A 231 1.38 -1.97 -11.77
CA THR A 231 2.60 -1.18 -11.88
C THR A 231 3.71 -1.80 -11.04
N ASN A 232 4.85 -2.10 -11.66
CA ASN A 232 6.05 -2.47 -10.92
C ASN A 232 6.78 -1.18 -10.50
N PRO A 233 6.83 -0.81 -9.20
CA PRO A 233 7.48 0.44 -8.78
C PRO A 233 8.99 0.47 -9.09
N ALA A 234 9.64 -0.69 -9.19
CA ALA A 234 11.05 -0.80 -9.59
C ALA A 234 11.27 -0.70 -11.11
N ALA A 235 10.23 -0.88 -11.93
CA ALA A 235 10.31 -0.81 -13.39
C ALA A 235 8.95 -0.46 -14.03
N LEU A 236 8.59 0.82 -14.00
CA LEU A 236 7.31 1.31 -14.55
C LEU A 236 7.16 1.09 -16.07
N LYS A 237 8.27 0.96 -16.79
CA LYS A 237 8.29 0.62 -18.23
C LYS A 237 8.13 -0.89 -18.49
N GLY A 238 8.02 -1.71 -17.43
CA GLY A 238 7.89 -3.16 -17.52
C GLY A 238 9.22 -3.91 -17.37
N GLY A 239 9.11 -5.24 -17.38
CA GLY A 239 10.26 -6.14 -17.19
C GLY A 239 10.48 -6.59 -15.75
N TRP A 240 11.42 -7.51 -15.58
CA TRP A 240 11.87 -7.96 -14.27
C TRP A 240 12.86 -6.95 -13.70
N ALA A 241 12.60 -6.48 -12.47
CA ALA A 241 13.54 -5.63 -11.74
C ALA A 241 13.71 -6.12 -10.30
N LYS A 242 14.93 -6.00 -9.77
CA LYS A 242 15.17 -6.21 -8.34
C LYS A 242 14.37 -5.17 -7.55
N ILE A 243 13.75 -5.58 -6.45
CA ILE A 243 12.98 -4.69 -5.58
C ILE A 243 13.72 -4.49 -4.25
N ASP A 244 13.60 -3.30 -3.68
CA ASP A 244 14.20 -2.94 -2.40
C ASP A 244 13.22 -3.19 -1.25
N THR A 245 13.36 -4.36 -0.65
CA THR A 245 12.50 -4.84 0.43
C THR A 245 12.87 -4.22 1.78
N LEU A 246 11.89 -3.58 2.41
CA LEU A 246 11.99 -2.99 3.74
C LEU A 246 10.86 -3.49 4.64
N VAL A 247 11.24 -4.09 5.77
CA VAL A 247 10.30 -4.62 6.77
C VAL A 247 10.61 -4.06 8.15
N ARG A 248 9.66 -4.14 9.09
CA ARG A 248 9.93 -3.78 10.48
C ARG A 248 10.83 -4.83 11.14
N GLY A 249 11.71 -4.36 12.03
CA GLY A 249 12.57 -5.25 12.81
C GLY A 249 11.81 -6.08 13.86
N LYS A 250 10.67 -5.56 14.33
CA LYS A 250 9.69 -6.29 15.14
C LYS A 250 8.59 -6.86 14.24
N PRO A 251 8.15 -8.11 14.46
CA PRO A 251 7.01 -8.69 13.75
C PRO A 251 5.71 -7.91 13.94
N ILE A 252 4.77 -8.09 13.01
CA ILE A 252 3.38 -7.64 13.17
C ILE A 252 2.77 -8.47 14.32
N PRO A 253 2.01 -7.87 15.25
CA PRO A 253 1.33 -8.61 16.31
C PRO A 253 0.10 -9.38 15.78
N GLY A 254 -0.43 -10.28 16.61
CA GLY A 254 -1.75 -10.89 16.39
C GLY A 254 -1.84 -11.83 15.18
N LEU A 255 -3.05 -11.96 14.65
CA LEU A 255 -3.39 -12.88 13.55
C LEU A 255 -2.60 -12.56 12.27
N LEU A 256 -2.39 -11.28 11.97
CA LEU A 256 -1.59 -10.87 10.81
C LEU A 256 -0.12 -11.26 10.97
N GLY A 257 0.40 -11.22 12.20
CA GLY A 257 1.74 -11.74 12.52
C GLY A 257 1.88 -13.23 12.26
N ALA A 258 0.89 -14.02 12.69
CA ALA A 258 0.85 -15.46 12.44
C ALA A 258 0.79 -15.77 10.94
N ALA A 259 -0.06 -15.05 10.19
CA ALA A 259 -0.16 -15.19 8.75
C ALA A 259 1.13 -14.78 8.02
N ALA A 260 1.84 -13.75 8.50
CA ALA A 260 3.17 -13.43 7.99
C ALA A 260 4.18 -14.57 8.21
N GLY A 261 4.07 -15.33 9.30
CA GLY A 261 4.88 -16.53 9.53
C GLY A 261 4.71 -17.59 8.44
N ILE A 262 3.47 -17.87 8.04
CA ILE A 262 3.15 -18.78 6.94
C ILE A 262 3.79 -18.28 5.64
N LEU A 263 3.66 -16.98 5.34
CA LEU A 263 4.21 -16.36 4.13
C LEU A 263 5.73 -16.55 4.02
N TYR A 264 6.45 -16.48 5.14
CA TYR A 264 7.90 -16.67 5.19
C TYR A 264 8.35 -18.14 5.29
N GLY A 265 7.41 -19.09 5.38
CA GLY A 265 7.71 -20.50 5.65
C GLY A 265 8.40 -20.69 7.00
N GLY A 266 7.95 -19.97 8.02
CA GLY A 266 8.52 -19.99 9.37
C GLY A 266 8.69 -18.58 9.96
N THR A 267 9.69 -18.40 10.81
CA THR A 267 9.87 -17.13 11.53
C THR A 267 10.18 -15.95 10.60
N PRO A 268 9.36 -14.88 10.61
CA PRO A 268 9.65 -13.67 9.85
C PRO A 268 11.01 -13.04 10.22
N PRO A 269 11.65 -12.33 9.29
CA PRO A 269 12.95 -11.71 9.54
C PRO A 269 12.86 -10.65 10.65
N LYS A 270 13.77 -10.72 11.64
CA LYS A 270 13.82 -9.80 12.80
C LYS A 270 15.14 -9.04 12.94
N ALA A 271 15.08 -7.87 13.58
CA ALA A 271 16.23 -7.05 13.94
C ALA A 271 15.97 -6.21 15.20
N LYS A 272 17.04 -5.85 15.93
CA LYS A 272 16.95 -4.93 17.09
C LYS A 272 16.63 -3.48 16.67
N THR A 273 17.00 -3.10 15.46
CA THR A 273 16.67 -1.80 14.88
C THR A 273 15.20 -1.74 14.47
N ALA A 274 14.62 -0.54 14.41
CA ALA A 274 13.21 -0.36 14.04
C ALA A 274 12.87 -0.98 12.67
N TRP A 275 13.83 -0.97 11.75
CA TRP A 275 13.69 -1.52 10.40
C TRP A 275 14.77 -2.53 10.04
N LEU A 276 14.49 -3.32 9.02
CA LEU A 276 15.36 -4.34 8.47
C LEU A 276 15.24 -4.38 6.94
N THR A 277 16.38 -4.40 6.26
CA THR A 277 16.50 -4.96 4.91
C THR A 277 16.92 -6.42 5.07
N PRO A 278 16.03 -7.40 4.81
CA PRO A 278 16.33 -8.84 4.98
C PRO A 278 17.52 -9.29 4.14
N LYS A 279 18.07 -10.48 4.37
CA LYS A 279 19.14 -11.04 3.50
C LYS A 279 18.59 -11.50 2.16
N ASP A 280 17.36 -12.03 2.18
CA ASP A 280 16.64 -12.48 1.00
C ASP A 280 16.40 -11.29 0.05
N ARG A 281 16.59 -11.54 -1.25
CA ARG A 281 16.45 -10.55 -2.31
C ARG A 281 15.40 -11.03 -3.30
N TYR A 282 14.60 -10.10 -3.79
CA TYR A 282 13.50 -10.39 -4.69
C TYR A 282 13.59 -9.55 -5.95
N ARG A 283 12.97 -10.06 -7.01
CA ARG A 283 12.68 -9.31 -8.23
C ARG A 283 11.20 -9.43 -8.54
N ALA A 284 10.64 -8.40 -9.16
CA ALA A 284 9.24 -8.35 -9.50
C ALA A 284 9.01 -8.01 -10.98
N LYS A 285 7.88 -8.45 -11.53
CA LYS A 285 7.38 -8.10 -12.87
C LYS A 285 5.86 -8.16 -12.88
N CYS A 286 5.22 -7.15 -13.46
CA CYS A 286 3.79 -7.22 -13.77
C CYS A 286 3.52 -8.21 -14.90
N MET A 287 2.59 -9.14 -14.68
CA MET A 287 2.25 -10.20 -15.63
C MET A 287 0.79 -10.61 -15.48
N THR A 288 0.17 -10.94 -16.61
CA THR A 288 -1.12 -11.65 -16.62
C THR A 288 -0.87 -13.15 -16.45
N LYS A 289 -1.50 -13.75 -15.44
CA LYS A 289 -1.45 -15.19 -15.14
C LYS A 289 -2.84 -15.66 -14.69
N ASN A 290 -3.37 -16.70 -15.31
CA ASN A 290 -4.72 -17.23 -15.03
C ASN A 290 -5.83 -16.15 -15.08
N GLY A 291 -5.70 -15.15 -15.95
CA GLY A 291 -6.66 -14.04 -16.03
C GLY A 291 -6.56 -13.01 -14.89
N ALA A 292 -5.57 -13.12 -13.99
CA ALA A 292 -5.24 -12.08 -13.03
C ALA A 292 -4.02 -11.28 -13.53
N ASN A 293 -4.07 -9.95 -13.43
CA ASN A 293 -2.94 -9.06 -13.72
C ASN A 293 -2.26 -8.66 -12.41
N VAL A 294 -1.07 -9.21 -12.16
CA VAL A 294 -0.44 -9.22 -10.83
C VAL A 294 1.05 -8.88 -10.89
N LEU A 295 1.57 -8.38 -9.77
CA LEU A 295 3.00 -8.22 -9.56
C LEU A 295 3.60 -9.56 -9.12
N MET A 296 4.15 -10.32 -10.07
CA MET A 296 4.83 -11.57 -9.78
C MET A 296 6.16 -11.30 -9.09
N VAL A 297 6.38 -11.89 -7.92
CA VAL A 297 7.60 -11.75 -7.12
C VAL A 297 8.36 -13.07 -7.11
N LYS A 298 9.67 -13.01 -7.39
CA LYS A 298 10.54 -14.19 -7.41
C LYS A 298 11.81 -13.95 -6.58
N PRO A 299 12.32 -14.97 -5.88
CA PRO A 299 13.62 -14.88 -5.22
C PRO A 299 14.74 -14.65 -6.24
N VAL A 300 15.76 -13.91 -5.81
CA VAL A 300 17.01 -13.70 -6.56
C VAL A 300 18.07 -14.64 -6.00
N GLY A 301 18.64 -15.46 -6.89
CA GLY A 301 19.62 -16.48 -6.54
C GLY A 301 19.01 -17.67 -5.78
N LYS A 302 19.85 -18.68 -5.49
CA LYS A 302 19.42 -19.92 -4.81
C LYS A 302 19.26 -19.77 -3.29
N LYS A 303 19.87 -18.75 -2.69
CA LYS A 303 19.88 -18.53 -1.23
C LYS A 303 18.63 -17.82 -0.70
N SER A 304 17.94 -17.04 -1.55
CA SER A 304 16.74 -16.31 -1.16
C SER A 304 15.55 -17.26 -1.06
N LYS A 305 14.84 -17.23 0.06
CA LYS A 305 13.66 -18.06 0.28
C LYS A 305 12.51 -17.68 -0.67
N LYS A 306 11.75 -18.68 -1.12
CA LYS A 306 10.44 -18.45 -1.74
C LYS A 306 9.47 -17.92 -0.70
N LEU A 307 8.57 -17.03 -1.12
CA LEU A 307 7.46 -16.55 -0.31
C LEU A 307 6.19 -17.28 -0.74
N ILE A 308 5.38 -17.66 0.23
CA ILE A 308 4.19 -18.50 0.03
C ILE A 308 2.94 -17.65 0.22
N GLY A 309 1.87 -17.98 -0.51
CA GLY A 309 0.59 -17.29 -0.38
C GLY A 309 0.00 -17.44 1.02
N SER A 310 -0.44 -16.35 1.65
CA SER A 310 -0.95 -16.36 3.03
C SER A 310 -2.11 -15.37 3.24
N PRO A 311 -3.17 -15.76 3.98
CA PRO A 311 -3.35 -17.01 4.74
C PRO A 311 -3.57 -18.26 3.88
N ASN A 312 -3.83 -18.08 2.58
CA ASN A 312 -3.93 -19.18 1.62
C ASN A 312 -3.38 -18.72 0.24
N PRO A 313 -3.21 -19.62 -0.74
CA PRO A 313 -2.68 -19.26 -2.06
C PRO A 313 -3.47 -18.17 -2.80
N GLY A 314 -4.77 -18.05 -2.57
CA GLY A 314 -5.64 -17.05 -3.21
C GLY A 314 -5.34 -15.60 -2.81
N TRP A 315 -4.70 -15.40 -1.65
CA TRP A 315 -4.25 -14.10 -1.17
C TRP A 315 -2.88 -13.69 -1.72
N GLY A 316 -2.10 -14.64 -2.27
CA GLY A 316 -0.75 -14.34 -2.70
C GLY A 316 0.09 -13.73 -1.56
N LEU A 317 0.88 -12.71 -1.87
CA LEU A 317 1.77 -12.05 -0.92
C LEU A 317 1.15 -10.78 -0.31
N HIS A 318 -0.19 -10.67 -0.33
CA HIS A 318 -0.95 -9.47 0.03
C HIS A 318 -0.51 -8.78 1.33
N LEU A 319 -0.19 -9.54 2.37
CA LEU A 319 0.30 -8.99 3.66
C LEU A 319 1.55 -8.12 3.52
N MET A 320 2.30 -8.29 2.43
CA MET A 320 3.60 -7.71 2.18
C MET A 320 3.64 -6.87 0.91
N ASP A 321 2.50 -6.58 0.27
CA ASP A 321 2.44 -5.86 -1.01
C ASP A 321 3.16 -4.50 -0.95
N ILE A 322 3.00 -3.74 0.13
CA ILE A 322 3.73 -2.48 0.33
C ILE A 322 5.20 -2.73 0.66
N ASN A 323 5.49 -3.66 1.55
CA ASN A 323 6.81 -3.84 2.17
C ASN A 323 7.84 -4.51 1.25
N LEU A 324 7.40 -5.34 0.31
CA LEU A 324 8.28 -6.00 -0.64
C LEU A 324 9.04 -5.02 -1.55
N PRO A 325 8.40 -3.98 -2.10
CA PRO A 325 9.08 -2.91 -2.84
C PRO A 325 9.03 -1.55 -2.11
N LEU A 326 8.97 -1.52 -0.76
CA LEU A 326 8.80 -0.27 -0.03
C LEU A 326 9.92 0.74 -0.30
N GLY A 327 11.16 0.28 -0.48
CA GLY A 327 12.27 1.16 -0.89
C GLY A 327 12.00 1.82 -2.24
N ASP A 328 11.54 1.04 -3.22
CA ASP A 328 11.20 1.54 -4.56
C ASP A 328 10.04 2.54 -4.52
N LEU A 329 9.01 2.29 -3.70
CA LEU A 329 7.87 3.21 -3.54
C LEU A 329 8.32 4.56 -2.97
N ILE A 330 9.19 4.56 -1.95
CA ILE A 330 9.73 5.80 -1.37
C ILE A 330 10.57 6.55 -2.41
N ASP A 331 11.39 5.85 -3.18
CA ASP A 331 12.25 6.42 -4.21
C ASP A 331 11.44 7.00 -5.37
N LEU A 332 10.35 6.33 -5.74
CA LEU A 332 9.41 6.80 -6.73
C LEU A 332 8.71 8.08 -6.24
N VAL A 333 8.13 8.08 -5.05
CA VAL A 333 7.51 9.27 -4.45
C VAL A 333 8.53 10.41 -4.31
N ARG A 334 9.80 10.11 -3.96
CA ARG A 334 10.86 11.11 -3.89
C ARG A 334 11.10 11.78 -5.26
N SER A 335 11.02 11.01 -6.34
CA SER A 335 11.24 11.49 -7.70
C SER A 335 10.05 12.29 -8.22
N GLN A 336 8.84 11.77 -8.00
CA GLN A 336 7.59 12.46 -8.30
C GLN A 336 7.47 13.78 -7.53
N LYS A 337 7.85 13.81 -6.25
CA LYS A 337 7.95 15.05 -5.46
C LYS A 337 8.87 16.08 -6.10
N LYS A 338 10.05 15.65 -6.58
CA LYS A 338 11.01 16.55 -7.25
C LYS A 338 10.44 17.10 -8.55
N ALA A 339 9.71 16.28 -9.31
CA ALA A 339 9.05 16.70 -10.54
C ALA A 339 7.88 17.66 -10.25
N TYR A 340 7.07 17.37 -9.24
CA TYR A 340 5.98 18.23 -8.78
C TYR A 340 6.47 19.63 -8.37
N ALA A 341 7.58 19.71 -7.64
CA ALA A 341 8.13 20.98 -7.17
C ALA A 341 8.76 21.86 -8.28
N LYS A 342 8.79 21.38 -9.53
CA LYS A 342 9.24 22.14 -10.70
C LYS A 342 8.08 22.67 -11.56
N ARG A 343 6.83 22.30 -11.21
CA ARG A 343 5.63 22.76 -11.91
C ARG A 343 5.25 24.18 -11.53
#